data_AF-A0A7J5ZA46-F1
#
_entry.id   AF-A0A7J5ZA46-F1
#
_cell.length_a   1.000
_cell.length_b   1.000
_cell.length_c   1.000
_cell.angle_alpha   90.00
_cell.angle_beta   90.00
_cell.angle_gamma   90.00
#
_symmetry.space_group_name_H-M   'P 1'
#
loop_
_entity.id
_entity.type
_entity.pdbx_description
1 polymer ?
#
loop_
_entity_poly.entity_id
_entity_poly.type
_entity_poly.pdbx_seq_one_letter_code
_entity_poly.pdbx_strand_id
1 'polypeptide(L)'
;MAARKMCTRKSKEETAERMMALAVSSITYLRGIFPEDAYRSRYLEDLCIKVLREDSNNPGASKVVKWMMGCFDALEKQYLQVVFIGVYTNPDEPNCIIESYQFKYKYTEKGPEMNILRLGLYFLCLSK
;
A
#
# COMPACT_ATOMS: atom_id res chain seq x y z
N MET A 1 -8.82 -22.74 -10.07
CA MET A 1 -8.15 -22.15 -11.25
C MET A 1 -8.57 -20.69 -11.36
N ALA A 2 -7.92 -19.80 -10.61
CA ALA A 2 -8.21 -18.37 -10.63
C ALA A 2 -6.87 -17.61 -10.56
N ALA A 3 -6.13 -17.66 -11.66
CA ALA A 3 -4.95 -16.84 -11.88
C ALA A 3 -5.21 -16.07 -13.18
N ARG A 4 -5.72 -14.85 -13.04
CA ARG A 4 -5.92 -13.81 -14.07
C ARG A 4 -6.63 -12.69 -13.29
N LYS A 5 -6.01 -11.55 -12.98
CA LYS A 5 -5.39 -10.62 -13.92
C LYS A 5 -4.36 -9.79 -13.17
N MET A 6 -3.09 -9.93 -13.54
CA MET A 6 -2.09 -8.92 -13.23
C MET A 6 -1.16 -8.74 -14.44
N CYS A 7 -1.77 -8.53 -15.61
CA CYS A 7 -1.13 -7.88 -16.75
C CYS A 7 -2.15 -7.45 -17.83
N THR A 8 -2.23 -6.13 -18.03
CA THR A 8 -2.59 -5.40 -19.27
C THR A 8 -3.96 -5.59 -19.90
N ARG A 9 -4.93 -4.74 -19.50
CA ARG A 9 -5.90 -4.07 -20.41
C ARG A 9 -6.21 -2.67 -19.87
N LYS A 10 -5.82 -1.63 -20.61
CA LYS A 10 -5.96 -0.20 -20.28
C LYS A 10 -7.38 0.16 -19.81
N SER A 11 -7.59 0.32 -18.50
CA SER A 11 -8.74 1.06 -17.96
C SER A 11 -8.25 1.97 -16.84
N LYS A 12 -8.77 3.20 -16.79
CA LYS A 12 -8.22 4.27 -15.95
C LYS A 12 -8.44 4.03 -14.44
N GLU A 13 -9.30 3.08 -14.07
CA GLU A 13 -9.61 2.68 -12.69
C GLU A 13 -8.60 1.71 -12.07
N GLU A 14 -7.87 0.93 -12.88
CA GLU A 14 -6.78 0.05 -12.39
C GLU A 14 -5.58 0.83 -11.80
N THR A 15 -5.59 2.16 -11.92
CA THR A 15 -4.47 3.01 -11.51
C THR A 15 -4.37 3.17 -9.99
N ALA A 16 -5.50 3.40 -9.31
CA ALA A 16 -5.50 3.72 -7.88
C ALA A 16 -5.11 2.50 -7.01
N GLU A 17 -5.68 1.33 -7.32
CA GLU A 17 -5.35 0.07 -6.66
C GLU A 17 -3.89 -0.32 -6.87
N ARG A 18 -3.41 -0.18 -8.12
CA ARG A 18 -2.02 -0.48 -8.45
C ARG A 18 -1.05 0.47 -7.76
N MET A 19 -1.37 1.77 -7.70
CA MET A 19 -0.55 2.73 -6.97
C MET A 19 -0.52 2.43 -5.47
N MET A 20 -1.65 2.07 -4.88
CA MET A 20 -1.70 1.61 -3.49
C MET A 20 -0.82 0.37 -3.28
N ALA A 21 -0.97 -0.66 -4.10
CA ALA A 21 -0.17 -1.89 -3.99
C ALA A 21 1.34 -1.63 -4.08
N LEU A 22 1.75 -0.79 -5.03
CA LEU A 22 3.16 -0.41 -5.20
C LEU A 22 3.66 0.41 -4.01
N ALA A 23 2.91 1.41 -3.57
CA ALA A 23 3.30 2.26 -2.45
C ALA A 23 3.41 1.47 -1.15
N VAL A 24 2.42 0.62 -0.82
CA VAL A 24 2.47 -0.25 0.36
C VAL A 24 3.67 -1.19 0.28
N SER A 25 3.89 -1.83 -0.87
CA SER A 25 5.04 -2.73 -1.05
C SER A 25 6.37 -2.00 -0.89
N SER A 26 6.52 -0.79 -1.45
CA SER A 26 7.72 0.03 -1.29
C SER A 26 7.94 0.46 0.15
N ILE A 27 6.88 0.90 0.85
CA ILE A 27 6.96 1.28 2.26
C ILE A 27 7.44 0.09 3.10
N THR A 28 6.78 -1.06 2.98
CA THR A 28 7.13 -2.24 3.80
C THR A 28 8.51 -2.79 3.47
N TYR A 29 8.93 -2.71 2.20
CA TYR A 29 10.25 -3.17 1.77
C TYR A 29 11.37 -2.25 2.27
N LEU A 30 11.26 -0.95 2.03
CA LEU A 30 12.29 0.04 2.44
C LEU A 30 12.43 0.12 3.96
N ARG A 31 11.36 -0.23 4.69
CA ARG A 31 11.35 -0.29 6.15
C ARG A 31 11.85 -1.61 6.72
N GLY A 32 12.08 -2.61 5.88
CA GLY A 32 12.45 -3.95 6.34
C GLY A 32 11.37 -4.63 7.19
N ILE A 33 10.08 -4.32 6.97
CA ILE A 33 8.97 -4.90 7.76
C ILE A 33 8.83 -6.41 7.50
N PHE A 34 9.09 -6.83 6.26
CA PHE A 34 9.01 -8.22 5.83
C PHE A 34 10.33 -8.66 5.18
N PRO A 35 10.64 -9.97 5.23
CA PRO A 35 11.82 -10.54 4.58
C PRO A 35 11.73 -10.50 3.04
N GLU A 36 12.87 -10.69 2.37
CA GLU A 36 13.02 -10.61 0.92
C GLU A 36 12.09 -11.55 0.14
N ASP A 37 11.87 -12.76 0.64
CA ASP A 37 11.05 -13.81 0.03
C ASP A 37 9.55 -13.47 -0.01
N ALA A 38 9.12 -12.51 0.81
CA ALA A 38 7.77 -11.94 0.79
C ALA A 38 7.52 -11.02 -0.42
N TYR A 39 8.57 -10.66 -1.18
CA TYR A 39 8.47 -9.77 -2.33
C TYR A 39 8.83 -10.49 -3.63
N ARG A 40 8.28 -9.97 -4.73
CA ARG A 40 8.66 -10.29 -6.10
C ARG A 40 9.25 -9.05 -6.73
N SER A 41 10.42 -9.19 -7.36
CA SER A 41 11.01 -8.13 -8.17
C SER A 41 10.25 -7.97 -9.49
N ARG A 42 9.90 -6.73 -9.85
CA ARG A 42 9.43 -6.34 -11.18
C ARG A 42 10.29 -5.19 -11.67
N TYR A 43 10.74 -5.27 -12.92
CA TYR A 43 11.49 -4.19 -13.55
C TYR A 43 10.53 -3.28 -14.31
N LEU A 44 10.63 -1.99 -14.04
CA LEU A 44 9.99 -0.93 -14.81
C LEU A 44 11.12 -0.09 -15.37
N GLU A 45 11.40 -0.27 -16.66
CA GLU A 45 12.62 0.23 -17.30
C GLU A 45 13.85 -0.34 -16.55
N ASP A 46 14.66 0.53 -15.93
CA ASP A 46 15.85 0.15 -15.16
C ASP A 46 15.62 0.12 -13.64
N LEU A 47 14.41 0.44 -13.17
CA LEU A 47 14.07 0.45 -11.75
C LEU A 47 13.54 -0.92 -11.31
N CYS A 48 14.23 -1.56 -10.36
CA CYS A 48 13.76 -2.78 -9.71
C CYS A 48 12.77 -2.43 -8.59
N ILE A 49 11.50 -2.73 -8.80
CA ILE A 49 10.43 -2.52 -7.82
C ILE A 49 10.12 -3.83 -7.11
N LYS A 50 10.00 -3.77 -5.79
CA LYS A 50 9.61 -4.89 -4.94
C LYS A 50 8.11 -4.84 -4.69
N VAL A 51 7.42 -5.91 -5.07
CA VAL A 51 5.97 -6.03 -4.96
C VAL A 51 5.64 -7.17 -4.01
N LEU A 52 4.78 -6.93 -3.01
CA LEU A 52 4.34 -7.97 -2.08
C LEU A 52 3.70 -9.14 -2.83
N ARG A 53 4.04 -10.35 -2.36
CA ARG A 53 3.51 -11.60 -2.90
C ARG A 53 2.27 -12.04 -2.15
N GLU A 54 1.23 -12.36 -2.90
CA GLU A 54 0.03 -13.01 -2.36
C GLU A 54 0.34 -14.41 -1.80
N ASP A 55 1.25 -15.12 -2.47
CA ASP A 55 1.71 -16.47 -2.12
C ASP A 55 2.90 -16.48 -1.15
N SER A 56 3.13 -15.40 -0.40
CA SER A 56 4.18 -15.37 0.62
C SER A 56 3.90 -16.38 1.73
N ASN A 57 4.94 -17.06 2.20
CA ASN A 57 4.88 -17.88 3.42
C ASN A 57 4.88 -17.04 4.71
N ASN A 58 5.14 -15.72 4.61
CA ASN A 58 5.12 -14.82 5.75
C ASN A 58 3.67 -14.42 6.07
N PRO A 59 3.13 -14.80 7.25
CA PRO A 59 1.72 -14.54 7.57
C PRO A 59 1.39 -13.05 7.68
N GLY A 60 2.36 -12.21 8.08
CA GLY A 60 2.20 -10.76 8.14
C GLY A 60 2.04 -10.15 6.74
N ALA A 61 2.92 -10.54 5.81
CA ALA A 61 2.85 -10.10 4.42
C ALA A 61 1.53 -10.54 3.76
N SER A 62 1.13 -11.82 3.92
CA SER A 62 -0.14 -12.32 3.39
C SER A 62 -1.35 -11.59 3.98
N LYS A 63 -1.29 -11.21 5.27
CA LYS A 63 -2.36 -10.43 5.91
C LYS A 63 -2.47 -9.03 5.31
N VAL A 64 -1.35 -8.35 5.08
CA VAL A 64 -1.33 -7.03 4.41
C VAL A 64 -1.89 -7.12 3.00
N VAL A 65 -1.54 -8.16 2.22
CA VAL A 65 -2.11 -8.38 0.89
C VAL A 65 -3.63 -8.56 0.94
N LYS A 66 -4.15 -9.34 1.89
CA LYS A 66 -5.60 -9.51 2.08
C LYS A 66 -6.29 -8.19 2.46
N TRP A 67 -5.66 -7.35 3.29
CA TRP A 67 -6.20 -6.02 3.60
C TRP A 67 -6.23 -5.12 2.37
N MET A 68 -5.20 -5.17 1.51
CA MET A 68 -5.21 -4.42 0.25
C MET A 68 -6.33 -4.89 -0.68
N MET A 69 -6.58 -6.20 -0.78
CA MET A 69 -7.72 -6.72 -1.56
C MET A 69 -9.06 -6.17 -1.06
N GLY A 70 -9.26 -6.13 0.27
CA GLY A 70 -10.46 -5.49 0.83
C GLY A 70 -10.56 -3.99 0.53
N CYS A 71 -9.43 -3.29 0.42
CA CYS A 71 -9.40 -1.91 -0.03
C CYS A 71 -9.75 -1.77 -1.51
N PHE A 72 -9.37 -2.72 -2.36
CA PHE A 72 -9.74 -2.73 -3.78
C PHE A 72 -11.24 -2.92 -3.97
N ASP A 73 -11.84 -3.88 -3.25
CA ASP A 73 -13.31 -4.05 -3.21
C ASP A 73 -14.02 -2.77 -2.73
N ALA A 74 -13.39 -2.03 -1.82
CA ALA A 74 -13.89 -0.76 -1.30
C ALA A 74 -13.74 0.43 -2.26
N LEU A 75 -12.68 0.43 -3.06
CA LEU A 75 -12.45 1.40 -4.12
C LEU A 75 -13.44 1.20 -5.26
N GLU A 76 -13.67 -0.05 -5.69
CA GLU A 76 -14.64 -0.40 -6.73
C GLU A 76 -16.05 0.07 -6.37
N LYS A 77 -16.44 -0.11 -5.10
CA LYS A 77 -17.73 0.34 -4.56
C LYS A 77 -17.78 1.80 -4.12
N GLN A 78 -16.70 2.55 -4.37
CA GLN A 78 -16.59 3.99 -4.11
C GLN A 78 -16.85 4.46 -2.67
N TYR A 79 -16.55 3.64 -1.66
CA TYR A 79 -16.72 4.03 -0.25
C TYR A 79 -15.42 4.22 0.52
N LEU A 80 -14.28 3.83 -0.06
CA LEU A 80 -12.98 4.01 0.59
C LEU A 80 -12.54 5.48 0.52
N GLN A 81 -12.58 6.20 1.63
CA GLN A 81 -12.16 7.60 1.65
C GLN A 81 -10.68 7.76 1.98
N VAL A 82 -10.20 7.04 2.99
CA VAL A 82 -8.82 7.17 3.49
C VAL A 82 -8.29 5.80 3.90
N VAL A 83 -7.07 5.47 3.46
CA VAL A 83 -6.26 4.40 4.06
C VAL A 83 -5.12 5.03 4.83
N PHE A 84 -4.95 4.62 6.08
CA PHE A 84 -3.88 5.08 6.95
C PHE A 84 -2.94 3.91 7.27
N ILE A 85 -1.64 4.12 7.03
CA ILE A 85 -0.58 3.17 7.38
C ILE A 85 0.33 3.85 8.38
N GLY A 86 0.30 3.38 9.62
CA GLY A 86 1.22 3.79 10.68
C GLY A 86 2.34 2.77 10.84
N VAL A 87 3.57 3.26 10.98
CA VAL A 87 4.73 2.47 11.39
C VAL A 87 5.09 2.87 12.82
N TYR A 88 5.14 1.89 13.71
CA TYR A 88 5.61 2.02 15.08
C TYR A 88 6.71 0.99 15.33
N THR A 89 7.61 1.27 16.27
CA THR A 89 8.73 0.37 16.61
C THR A 89 8.43 -0.51 17.81
N ASN A 90 7.64 0.00 18.76
CA ASN A 90 7.28 -0.73 19.97
C ASN A 90 5.84 -1.28 19.86
N PRO A 91 5.65 -2.61 19.81
CA PRO A 91 4.32 -3.21 19.77
C PRO A 91 3.49 -2.96 21.04
N ASP A 92 4.13 -2.67 22.17
CA ASP A 92 3.43 -2.33 23.42
C ASP A 92 2.97 -0.87 23.46
N GLU A 93 3.48 -0.04 22.53
CA GLU A 93 3.13 1.38 22.39
C GLU A 93 2.68 1.72 20.96
N PRO A 94 1.56 1.15 20.47
CA PRO A 94 1.09 1.37 19.10
C PRO A 94 0.68 2.82 18.81
N ASN A 95 0.47 3.63 19.87
CA ASN A 95 0.21 5.06 19.76
C ASN A 95 1.47 5.88 19.45
N CYS A 96 2.66 5.31 19.66
CA CYS A 96 3.94 5.93 19.32
C CYS A 96 4.28 5.67 17.84
N ILE A 97 3.45 6.23 16.96
CA ILE A 97 3.68 6.15 15.52
C ILE A 97 4.87 7.05 15.19
N ILE A 98 5.89 6.48 14.56
CA ILE A 98 7.08 7.23 14.14
C ILE A 98 6.89 7.81 12.75
N GLU A 99 6.13 7.11 11.90
CA GLU A 99 5.82 7.54 10.54
C GLU A 99 4.43 7.10 10.11
N SER A 100 3.75 7.95 9.35
CA SER A 100 2.45 7.61 8.79
C SER A 100 2.33 7.98 7.31
N TYR A 101 1.56 7.17 6.60
CA TYR A 101 1.25 7.33 5.18
C TYR A 101 -0.27 7.31 5.02
N GLN A 102 -0.82 8.32 4.37
CA GLN A 102 -2.25 8.44 4.12
C GLN A 102 -2.51 8.39 2.62
N PHE A 103 -3.40 7.50 2.20
CA PHE A 103 -3.95 7.46 0.85
C PHE A 103 -5.35 8.03 0.96
N LYS A 104 -5.58 9.23 0.44
CA LYS A 104 -6.89 9.86 0.39
C LYS A 104 -7.48 9.69 -1.01
N TYR A 105 -8.71 9.24 -1.08
CA TYR A 105 -9.41 9.02 -2.32
C TYR A 105 -10.57 10.01 -2.46
N LYS A 106 -10.70 10.57 -3.65
CA LYS A 106 -11.82 11.41 -4.04
C LYS A 106 -12.43 10.83 -5.30
N TYR A 107 -13.72 10.56 -5.27
CA TYR A 107 -14.43 10.01 -6.41
C TYR A 107 -14.99 11.16 -7.26
N THR A 108 -14.67 11.13 -8.55
CA THR A 108 -15.16 12.09 -9.54
C THR A 108 -15.83 11.34 -10.68
N GLU A 109 -16.55 12.05 -11.55
CA GLU A 109 -17.11 11.46 -12.79
C GLU A 109 -16.04 10.83 -13.70
N LYS A 110 -14.76 11.19 -13.52
CA LYS A 110 -13.62 10.66 -14.29
C LYS A 110 -12.96 9.45 -13.62
N GLY A 111 -13.42 9.04 -12.44
CA GLY A 111 -12.86 7.95 -11.64
C GLY A 111 -12.25 8.41 -10.30
N PRO A 112 -11.64 7.48 -9.54
CA PRO A 112 -11.01 7.77 -8.26
C PRO A 112 -9.69 8.54 -8.44
N GLU A 113 -9.61 9.72 -7.85
CA GLU A 113 -8.37 10.48 -7.67
C GLU A 113 -7.74 10.10 -6.34
N MET A 114 -6.44 9.82 -6.33
CA MET A 114 -5.69 9.43 -5.13
C MET A 114 -4.63 10.48 -4.79
N ASN A 115 -4.58 10.88 -3.53
CA ASN A 115 -3.53 11.72 -2.97
C ASN A 115 -2.79 10.95 -1.87
N ILE A 116 -1.45 10.92 -1.94
CA ILE A 116 -0.61 10.27 -0.94
C ILE A 116 0.09 11.34 -0.10
N LEU A 117 -0.08 11.27 1.22
CA LEU A 117 0.59 12.14 2.18
C LEU A 117 1.48 11.30 3.08
N ARG A 118 2.78 11.60 3.10
CA ARG A 118 3.71 11.08 4.11
C ARG A 118 3.83 12.11 5.22
N LEU A 119 3.44 11.72 6.43
CA LEU A 119 3.57 12.55 7.63
C LEU A 119 4.63 11.90 8.54
N GLY A 120 5.80 12.53 8.60
CA GLY A 120 6.81 12.19 9.60
C GLY A 120 6.40 12.82 10.93
N LEU A 121 6.05 11.99 11.91
CA LEU A 121 5.61 12.49 13.22
C LEU A 121 6.74 13.17 14.00
N TYR A 122 8.00 12.89 13.67
CA TYR A 122 9.15 13.67 14.14
C TYR A 122 9.06 15.17 13.79
N PHE A 123 8.51 15.52 12.62
CA PHE A 123 8.35 16.91 12.22
C PHE A 123 7.22 17.62 12.99
N LEU A 124 6.16 16.86 13.34
CA LEU A 124 5.05 17.37 14.14
C LEU A 124 5.41 17.49 15.63
N CYS A 125 6.24 16.57 16.15
CA CYS A 125 6.73 16.59 17.53
C CYS A 125 7.77 17.70 17.76
N LEU A 126 8.57 18.06 16.75
CA LEU A 126 9.47 19.22 16.79
C LEU A 126 8.77 20.58 16.64
N SER A 127 7.51 20.58 16.19
CA SER A 127 6.71 21.80 16.02
C SER A 127 5.69 22.01 17.16
N LYS A 128 5.80 21.26 18.26
CA LYS A 128 5.01 21.43 19.48
C LYS A 128 5.89 21.82 20.66
#